data_AF-A0A021VUU5-F1
#
_entry.id   AF-A0A021VUU5-F1
#
_cell.length_a   1.000
_cell.length_b   1.000
_cell.length_c   1.000
_cell.angle_alpha   90.00
_cell.angle_beta   90.00
_cell.angle_gamma   90.00
#
_symmetry.space_group_name_H-M   'P 1'
#
loop_
_entity.id
_entity.type
_entity.pdbx_description
1 polymer ?
#
loop_
_entity_poly.entity_id
_entity_poly.type
_entity_poly.pdbx_seq_one_letter_code
_entity_poly.pdbx_strand_id
1 'polypeptide(L)'
;MTTLQSSAPLVPQSLDASARSAREVARYVVDGHMTLDAPYQRGSVWSVDQRRNLVRSWMLGLPVPAIIINRRYREAFVHPPAGPRFEFAAVDGKQRLETAVAWFFGDLTVPASWFPAERVRGTVDTDDGPYVAFEGLDVVAQRHTVNRFLVPVAEASADTVADEAVIFGLVNGAGVPQTDADLARAAQIAREGT
;
A
#
# COMPACT_ATOMS: atom_id res chain seq x y z
N MET A 1 -17.48 22.76 22.08
CA MET A 1 -17.21 21.31 22.16
C MET A 1 -18.11 20.63 21.14
N THR A 2 -17.53 19.95 20.16
CA THR A 2 -18.30 19.09 19.23
C THR A 2 -18.67 17.81 19.98
N THR A 3 -19.96 17.46 20.01
CA THR A 3 -20.44 16.23 20.67
C THR A 3 -19.99 14.99 19.90
N LEU A 4 -19.58 13.93 20.61
CA LEU A 4 -19.27 12.59 20.04
C LEU A 4 -20.49 11.66 20.04
N GLN A 5 -21.66 12.15 20.48
CA GLN A 5 -22.89 11.38 20.55
C GLN A 5 -23.45 11.15 19.13
N SER A 6 -23.86 9.91 18.83
CA SER A 6 -24.58 9.55 17.61
C SER A 6 -26.09 9.54 17.86
N SER A 7 -26.89 9.87 16.84
CA SER A 7 -28.36 9.82 16.92
C SER A 7 -28.94 8.41 16.88
N ALA A 8 -28.10 7.41 16.59
CA ALA A 8 -28.40 5.98 16.59
C ALA A 8 -27.13 5.19 17.00
N PRO A 9 -27.25 3.92 17.44
CA PRO A 9 -26.09 3.09 17.76
C PRO A 9 -25.10 2.97 16.57
N LEU A 10 -23.81 2.87 16.87
CA LEU A 10 -22.78 2.60 15.86
C LEU A 10 -23.00 1.21 15.27
N VAL A 11 -23.02 1.11 13.95
CA VAL A 11 -23.09 -0.17 13.23
C VAL A 11 -21.67 -0.73 13.10
N PRO A 12 -21.37 -1.94 13.63
CA PRO A 12 -20.05 -2.54 13.49
C PRO A 12 -19.68 -2.71 12.02
N GLN A 13 -18.52 -2.19 11.64
CA GLN A 13 -17.91 -2.49 10.34
C GLN A 13 -17.04 -3.74 10.53
N SER A 14 -17.33 -4.81 9.79
CA SER A 14 -16.47 -5.99 9.76
C SER A 14 -15.24 -5.71 8.90
N LEU A 15 -14.06 -5.99 9.46
CA LEU A 15 -12.77 -5.96 8.79
C LEU A 15 -12.13 -7.35 8.93
N ASP A 16 -12.10 -8.09 7.82
CA ASP A 16 -11.45 -9.40 7.78
C ASP A 16 -9.98 -9.22 7.37
N ALA A 17 -9.05 -9.53 8.29
CA ALA A 17 -7.62 -9.36 8.07
C ALA A 17 -6.98 -10.63 7.51
N SER A 18 -6.21 -10.50 6.44
CA SER A 18 -5.42 -11.58 5.83
C SER A 18 -4.05 -11.08 5.38
N ALA A 19 -3.08 -11.98 5.25
CA ALA A 19 -1.81 -11.67 4.58
C ALA A 19 -1.91 -12.10 3.12
N ARG A 20 -1.70 -11.16 2.19
CA ARG A 20 -1.78 -11.41 0.74
C ARG A 20 -0.49 -11.02 0.05
N SER A 21 -0.23 -11.58 -1.13
CA SER A 21 0.90 -11.14 -1.96
C SER A 21 0.66 -9.71 -2.41
N ALA A 22 1.65 -8.83 -2.23
CA ALA A 22 1.58 -7.45 -2.71
C ALA A 22 1.32 -7.40 -4.23
N ARG A 23 1.85 -8.37 -4.99
CA ARG A 23 1.60 -8.51 -6.43
C ARG A 23 0.15 -8.85 -6.74
N GLU A 24 -0.45 -9.76 -5.97
CA GLU A 24 -1.84 -10.15 -6.14
C GLU A 24 -2.78 -8.96 -5.95
N VAL A 25 -2.57 -8.17 -4.89
CA VAL A 25 -3.42 -7.00 -4.63
C VAL A 25 -3.17 -5.89 -5.66
N ALA A 26 -1.91 -5.67 -6.07
CA ALA A 26 -1.58 -4.74 -7.14
C ALA A 26 -2.22 -5.11 -8.48
N ARG A 27 -2.39 -6.41 -8.74
CA ARG A 27 -3.04 -6.90 -9.95
C ARG A 27 -4.49 -6.44 -10.08
N TYR A 28 -5.23 -6.34 -8.97
CA TYR A 28 -6.59 -5.78 -9.01
C TYR A 28 -6.61 -4.33 -9.52
N VAL A 29 -5.56 -3.56 -9.29
CA VAL A 29 -5.45 -2.19 -9.81
C VAL A 29 -5.15 -2.22 -11.31
N VAL A 30 -4.13 -2.99 -11.71
CA VAL A 30 -3.68 -3.06 -13.11
C VAL A 30 -4.74 -3.65 -14.03
N ASP A 31 -5.46 -4.67 -13.57
CA ASP A 31 -6.52 -5.35 -14.33
C ASP A 31 -7.85 -4.55 -14.28
N GLY A 32 -7.90 -3.40 -13.60
CA GLY A 32 -9.06 -2.50 -13.58
C GLY A 32 -10.20 -2.89 -12.63
N HIS A 33 -10.00 -3.87 -11.75
CA HIS A 33 -10.99 -4.30 -10.76
C HIS A 33 -11.05 -3.38 -9.53
N MET A 34 -9.98 -2.62 -9.24
CA MET A 34 -9.85 -1.76 -8.06
C MET A 34 -9.54 -0.32 -8.43
N THR A 35 -10.27 0.62 -7.82
CA THR A 35 -9.93 2.05 -7.90
C THR A 35 -9.03 2.51 -6.75
N LEU A 36 -8.04 3.33 -7.09
CA LEU A 36 -7.19 4.07 -6.15
C LEU A 36 -7.59 5.55 -6.02
N ASP A 37 -8.58 6.00 -6.80
CA ASP A 37 -8.96 7.41 -6.94
C ASP A 37 -10.39 7.63 -6.45
N ALA A 38 -10.73 7.02 -5.32
CA ALA A 38 -11.99 7.31 -4.65
C ALA A 38 -12.01 8.79 -4.17
N PRO A 39 -13.18 9.47 -4.13
CA PRO A 39 -13.24 10.93 -3.91
C PRO A 39 -12.65 11.44 -2.59
N TYR A 40 -12.56 10.59 -1.57
CA TYR A 40 -11.97 10.90 -0.27
C TYR A 40 -10.46 10.68 -0.21
N GLN A 41 -9.86 10.05 -1.24
CA GLN A 41 -8.43 9.80 -1.28
C GLN A 41 -7.66 11.08 -1.58
N ARG A 42 -6.48 11.20 -0.98
CA ARG A 42 -5.47 12.18 -1.40
C ARG A 42 -4.79 11.74 -2.70
N GLY A 43 -4.09 12.68 -3.33
CA GLY A 43 -3.21 12.38 -4.47
C GLY A 43 -2.07 11.42 -4.12
N SER A 44 -1.28 11.04 -5.14
CA SER A 44 -0.03 10.34 -4.91
C SER A 44 1.00 11.30 -4.29
N VAL A 45 1.37 11.05 -3.04
CA VAL A 45 2.23 11.95 -2.25
C VAL A 45 3.54 11.31 -1.81
N TRP A 46 3.76 10.03 -2.14
CA TRP A 46 5.01 9.35 -1.80
C TRP A 46 6.10 9.64 -2.83
N SER A 47 7.24 10.11 -2.35
CA SER A 47 8.47 10.22 -3.14
C SER A 47 8.97 8.83 -3.56
N VAL A 48 9.84 8.78 -4.57
CA VAL A 48 10.48 7.54 -5.01
C VAL A 48 11.21 6.85 -3.85
N ASP A 49 11.86 7.60 -2.96
CA ASP A 49 12.58 7.04 -1.82
C ASP A 49 11.64 6.41 -0.78
N GLN A 50 10.46 7.00 -0.55
CA GLN A 50 9.44 6.38 0.32
C GLN A 50 8.95 5.05 -0.27
N ARG A 51 8.75 5.00 -1.60
CA ARG A 51 8.39 3.77 -2.31
C ARG A 51 9.50 2.71 -2.21
N ARG A 52 10.76 3.09 -2.43
CA ARG A 52 11.94 2.22 -2.28
C ARG A 52 12.07 1.69 -0.85
N ASN A 53 11.83 2.53 0.16
CA ASN A 53 11.85 2.10 1.56
C ASN A 53 10.74 1.11 1.90
N LEU A 54 9.56 1.19 1.26
CA LEU A 54 8.56 0.13 1.39
C LEU A 54 9.06 -1.19 0.80
N VAL A 55 9.69 -1.16 -0.38
CA VAL A 55 10.30 -2.38 -0.97
C VAL A 55 11.38 -2.95 -0.04
N ARG A 56 12.22 -2.08 0.54
CA ARG A 56 13.22 -2.47 1.55
C ARG A 56 12.58 -3.17 2.75
N SER A 57 11.47 -2.63 3.27
CA SER A 57 10.72 -3.27 4.36
C SER A 57 10.24 -4.68 4.00
N TRP A 58 9.73 -4.89 2.78
CA TRP A 58 9.36 -6.22 2.32
C TRP A 58 10.55 -7.16 2.17
N MET A 59 11.69 -6.67 1.68
CA MET A 59 12.93 -7.46 1.60
C MET A 59 13.45 -7.89 2.97
N LEU A 60 13.32 -7.02 3.96
CA LEU A 60 13.69 -7.29 5.34
C LEU A 60 12.64 -8.11 6.11
N GLY A 61 11.48 -8.39 5.50
CA GLY A 61 10.38 -9.10 6.16
C GLY A 61 9.73 -8.31 7.30
N LEU A 62 9.81 -6.98 7.27
CA LEU A 62 9.22 -6.12 8.29
C LEU A 62 7.70 -6.04 8.13
N PRO A 63 6.93 -5.94 9.23
CA PRO A 63 5.51 -5.68 9.15
C PRO A 63 5.28 -4.30 8.53
N VAL A 64 4.39 -4.25 7.53
CA VAL A 64 3.93 -3.00 6.92
C VAL A 64 2.49 -2.72 7.35
N PRO A 65 2.07 -1.45 7.46
CA PRO A 65 0.68 -1.14 7.77
C PRO A 65 -0.28 -1.77 6.77
N ALA A 66 -1.43 -2.22 7.27
CA ALA A 66 -2.44 -2.89 6.45
C ALA A 66 -2.93 -1.98 5.31
N ILE A 67 -3.33 -2.62 4.21
CA ILE A 67 -4.12 -2.00 3.15
C ILE A 67 -5.58 -2.28 3.48
N ILE A 68 -6.43 -1.27 3.44
CA ILE A 68 -7.86 -1.45 3.66
C ILE A 68 -8.55 -1.33 2.31
N ILE A 69 -9.26 -2.38 1.91
CA ILE A 69 -10.05 -2.40 0.67
C ILE A 69 -11.52 -2.56 1.00
N ASN A 70 -12.41 -1.88 0.28
CA ASN A 70 -13.85 -2.14 0.35
C ASN A 70 -14.30 -3.04 -0.79
N ARG A 71 -15.17 -4.00 -0.48
CA ARG A 71 -15.78 -4.91 -1.46
C ARG A 71 -17.07 -4.30 -2.01
N ARG A 72 -17.00 -3.76 -3.23
CA ARG A 72 -18.11 -3.07 -3.90
C ARG A 72 -18.97 -3.98 -4.79
N TYR A 73 -18.56 -5.22 -5.02
CA TYR A 73 -19.35 -6.19 -5.78
C TYR A 73 -20.54 -6.79 -4.98
N ARG A 74 -20.69 -6.43 -3.70
CA ARG A 74 -21.78 -6.89 -2.84
C ARG A 74 -23.10 -6.25 -3.28
N GLU A 75 -24.20 -7.00 -3.20
CA GLU A 75 -25.55 -6.52 -3.58
C GLU A 75 -25.96 -5.25 -2.82
N ALA A 76 -25.57 -5.13 -1.55
CA ALA A 76 -25.88 -3.97 -0.71
C ALA A 76 -25.14 -2.68 -1.12
N PHE A 77 -24.10 -2.76 -1.95
CA PHE A 77 -23.30 -1.58 -2.30
C PHE A 77 -24.06 -0.65 -3.27
N VAL A 78 -24.27 0.59 -2.83
CA VAL A 78 -24.92 1.62 -3.64
C VAL A 78 -23.88 2.31 -4.51
N HIS A 79 -23.81 1.91 -5.78
CA HIS A 79 -22.93 2.55 -6.76
C HIS A 79 -23.40 3.97 -7.10
N PRO A 80 -22.46 4.91 -7.32
CA PRO A 80 -22.79 6.21 -7.90
C PRO A 80 -23.53 6.06 -9.24
N PRO A 81 -24.47 6.98 -9.57
CA PRO A 81 -25.27 6.88 -10.78
C PRO A 81 -24.47 7.04 -12.08
N ALA A 82 -23.29 7.66 -12.03
CA ALA A 82 -22.39 7.86 -13.16
C ALA A 82 -20.95 7.52 -12.77
N GLY A 83 -20.17 7.09 -13.76
CA GLY A 83 -18.75 6.74 -13.61
C GLY A 83 -18.47 5.23 -13.67
N PRO A 84 -17.18 4.85 -13.70
CA PRO A 84 -16.77 3.45 -13.73
C PRO A 84 -17.18 2.71 -12.45
N ARG A 85 -17.61 1.46 -12.63
CA ARG A 85 -17.90 0.54 -11.53
C ARG A 85 -16.66 -0.33 -11.28
N PHE A 86 -16.22 -0.35 -10.04
CA PHE A 86 -15.11 -1.18 -9.59
C PHE A 86 -15.62 -2.21 -8.60
N GLU A 87 -15.05 -3.40 -8.62
CA GLU A 87 -15.32 -4.47 -7.65
C GLU A 87 -14.73 -4.14 -6.28
N PHE A 88 -13.64 -3.37 -6.27
CA PHE A 88 -12.94 -2.95 -5.06
C PHE A 88 -12.61 -1.45 -5.07
N ALA A 89 -12.44 -0.88 -3.89
CA ALA A 89 -11.81 0.43 -3.73
C ALA A 89 -10.79 0.40 -2.60
N ALA A 90 -9.65 1.05 -2.82
CA ALA A 90 -8.73 1.32 -1.73
C ALA A 90 -9.36 2.35 -0.78
N VAL A 91 -9.58 1.95 0.46
CA VAL A 91 -10.02 2.83 1.55
C VAL A 91 -8.80 3.43 2.23
N ASP A 92 -7.77 2.63 2.54
CA ASP A 92 -6.48 3.10 3.05
C ASP A 92 -5.32 2.33 2.40
N GLY A 93 -4.13 2.94 2.37
CA GLY A 93 -2.94 2.30 1.83
C GLY A 93 -2.72 2.50 0.32
N LYS A 94 -3.36 3.51 -0.28
CA LYS A 94 -3.17 3.91 -1.68
C LYS A 94 -1.69 3.93 -2.08
N GLN A 95 -0.83 4.61 -1.33
CA GLN A 95 0.58 4.73 -1.70
C GLN A 95 1.34 3.39 -1.62
N ARG A 96 0.92 2.48 -0.74
CA ARG A 96 1.48 1.11 -0.66
C ARG A 96 1.08 0.30 -1.90
N LEU A 97 -0.16 0.43 -2.36
CA LEU A 97 -0.64 -0.18 -3.60
C LEU A 97 0.04 0.41 -4.84
N GLU A 98 0.14 1.73 -4.94
CA GLU A 98 0.88 2.39 -6.03
C GLU A 98 2.33 1.94 -6.10
N THR A 99 2.96 1.71 -4.94
CA THR A 99 4.32 1.16 -4.88
C THR A 99 4.36 -0.28 -5.36
N ALA A 100 3.42 -1.12 -4.94
CA ALA A 100 3.34 -2.51 -5.40
C ALA A 100 3.10 -2.59 -6.92
N VAL A 101 2.22 -1.74 -7.46
CA VAL A 101 2.02 -1.59 -8.91
C VAL A 101 3.31 -1.18 -9.60
N ALA A 102 3.97 -0.11 -9.11
CA ALA A 102 5.19 0.39 -9.73
C ALA A 102 6.35 -0.61 -9.66
N TRP A 103 6.44 -1.43 -8.61
CA TRP A 103 7.46 -2.48 -8.48
C TRP A 103 7.19 -3.69 -9.38
N PHE A 104 5.97 -4.26 -9.34
CA PHE A 104 5.68 -5.51 -10.04
C PHE A 104 5.25 -5.36 -11.50
N PHE A 105 4.76 -4.18 -11.87
CA PHE A 105 4.13 -3.93 -13.18
C PHE A 105 4.54 -2.58 -13.79
N GLY A 106 5.55 -1.92 -13.24
CA GLY A 106 6.05 -0.64 -13.74
C GLY A 106 7.57 -0.53 -13.55
N ASP A 107 8.05 0.72 -13.57
CA ASP A 107 9.49 1.02 -13.69
C ASP A 107 10.17 1.38 -12.35
N LEU A 108 9.57 1.02 -11.20
CA LEU A 108 10.23 1.31 -9.92
C LEU A 108 11.49 0.46 -9.79
N THR A 109 12.63 1.15 -9.72
CA THR A 109 13.92 0.53 -9.47
C THR A 109 14.36 0.69 -8.02
N VAL A 110 15.07 -0.32 -7.50
CA VAL A 110 15.72 -0.31 -6.18
C VAL A 110 17.22 -0.61 -6.32
N PRO A 111 18.08 -0.27 -5.35
CA PRO A 111 19.50 -0.60 -5.43
C PRO A 111 19.72 -2.09 -5.72
N ALA A 112 20.49 -2.40 -6.76
CA ALA A 112 20.78 -3.79 -7.15
C ALA A 112 21.53 -4.55 -6.05
N SER A 113 22.30 -3.82 -5.22
CA SER A 113 23.02 -4.35 -4.07
C SER A 113 22.12 -4.95 -2.97
N TRP A 114 20.80 -4.74 -3.02
CA TRP A 114 19.87 -5.40 -2.11
C TRP A 114 19.65 -6.88 -2.45
N PHE A 115 20.08 -7.32 -3.64
CA PHE A 115 19.99 -8.70 -4.10
C PHE A 115 21.39 -9.32 -4.24
N PRO A 116 21.53 -10.65 -4.14
CA PRO A 116 22.76 -11.32 -4.53
C PRO A 116 23.07 -11.04 -6.00
N ALA A 117 24.32 -10.71 -6.32
CA ALA A 117 24.72 -10.24 -7.65
C ALA A 117 24.37 -11.25 -8.76
N GLU A 118 24.44 -12.55 -8.49
CA GLU A 118 24.11 -13.62 -9.42
C GLU A 118 22.61 -13.71 -9.77
N ARG A 119 21.76 -13.02 -9.01
CA ARG A 119 20.31 -12.91 -9.22
C ARG A 119 19.90 -11.67 -10.02
N VAL A 120 20.83 -10.77 -10.29
CA VAL A 120 20.59 -9.55 -11.07
C VAL A 120 21.01 -9.81 -12.52
N ARG A 121 20.11 -9.52 -13.46
CA ARG A 121 20.29 -9.75 -14.91
C ARG A 121 20.42 -8.46 -15.71
N GLY A 122 19.79 -7.38 -15.24
CA GLY A 122 19.86 -6.07 -15.86
C GLY A 122 19.76 -4.98 -14.80
N THR A 123 20.55 -3.92 -14.99
CA THR A 123 20.56 -2.75 -14.12
C THR A 123 20.47 -1.47 -14.94
N VAL A 124 20.08 -0.40 -14.26
CA VAL A 124 20.19 0.97 -14.73
C VAL A 124 21.18 1.67 -13.80
N ASP A 125 22.17 2.35 -14.36
CA ASP A 125 23.12 3.12 -13.57
C ASP A 125 22.46 4.41 -13.06
N THR A 126 22.64 4.70 -11.78
CA THR A 126 22.24 5.95 -11.12
C THR A 126 23.45 6.61 -10.46
N ASP A 127 23.26 7.82 -9.94
CA ASP A 127 24.33 8.59 -9.30
C ASP A 127 24.95 7.89 -8.08
N ASP A 128 24.20 7.00 -7.42
CA ASP A 128 24.61 6.26 -6.22
C ASP A 128 24.83 4.75 -6.46
N GLY A 129 24.84 4.31 -7.72
CA GLY A 129 25.21 2.94 -8.12
C GLY A 129 24.19 2.26 -9.04
N PRO A 130 24.31 0.95 -9.28
CA PRO A 130 23.39 0.23 -10.14
C PRO A 130 22.06 -0.05 -9.42
N TYR A 131 20.96 0.18 -10.11
CA TYR A 131 19.59 -0.09 -9.66
C TYR A 131 18.92 -1.16 -10.55
N VAL A 132 17.99 -1.92 -10.00
CA VAL A 132 17.28 -3.03 -10.67
C VAL A 132 15.76 -2.86 -10.53
N ALA A 133 15.03 -3.07 -11.64
CA ALA A 133 13.58 -3.24 -11.65
C ALA A 133 13.22 -4.73 -11.49
N PHE A 134 11.97 -5.07 -11.19
CA PHE A 134 11.53 -6.46 -11.04
C PHE A 134 11.88 -7.35 -12.26
N GLU A 135 11.75 -6.81 -13.47
CA GLU A 135 12.10 -7.53 -14.72
C GLU A 135 13.61 -7.77 -14.88
N GLY A 136 14.45 -6.94 -14.25
CA GLY A 136 15.90 -7.10 -14.24
C GLY A 136 16.39 -8.19 -13.28
N LEU A 137 15.50 -8.88 -12.57
CA LEU A 137 15.82 -10.01 -11.70
C LEU A 137 15.69 -11.35 -12.44
N ASP A 138 16.46 -12.35 -12.01
CA ASP A 138 16.27 -13.72 -12.49
C ASP A 138 14.97 -14.35 -11.96
N VAL A 139 14.54 -15.46 -12.56
CA VAL A 139 13.27 -16.13 -12.20
C VAL A 139 13.22 -16.57 -10.73
N VAL A 140 14.37 -16.84 -10.10
CA VAL A 140 14.42 -17.26 -8.70
C VAL A 140 14.16 -16.06 -7.79
N ALA A 141 14.81 -14.92 -8.04
CA ALA A 141 14.58 -13.69 -7.30
C ALA A 141 13.17 -13.12 -7.55
N GLN A 142 12.64 -13.19 -8.78
CA GLN A 142 11.26 -12.82 -9.06
C GLN A 142 10.27 -13.67 -8.26
N ARG A 143 10.42 -15.00 -8.26
CA ARG A 143 9.56 -15.90 -7.46
C ARG A 143 9.68 -15.61 -5.97
N HIS A 144 10.88 -15.32 -5.48
CA HIS A 144 11.10 -14.95 -4.09
C HIS A 144 10.31 -13.70 -3.71
N THR A 145 10.42 -12.61 -4.48
CA THR A 145 9.71 -11.36 -4.15
C THR A 145 8.19 -11.53 -4.26
N VAL A 146 7.68 -12.22 -5.28
CA VAL A 146 6.25 -12.51 -5.42
C VAL A 146 5.67 -13.27 -4.22
N ASN A 147 6.41 -14.22 -3.67
CA ASN A 147 5.96 -15.08 -2.57
C ASN A 147 6.22 -14.48 -1.18
N ARG A 148 7.18 -13.57 -1.04
CA ARG A 148 7.62 -13.05 0.27
C ARG A 148 7.21 -11.61 0.53
N PHE A 149 6.90 -10.84 -0.50
CA PHE A 149 6.41 -9.47 -0.32
C PHE A 149 4.92 -9.54 0.01
N LEU A 150 4.65 -9.74 1.29
CA LEU A 150 3.30 -9.86 1.83
C LEU A 150 2.83 -8.51 2.38
N VAL A 151 1.56 -8.23 2.17
CA VAL A 151 0.86 -7.07 2.73
C VAL A 151 -0.32 -7.57 3.55
N PRO A 152 -0.53 -7.05 4.77
CA PRO A 152 -1.78 -7.25 5.47
C PRO A 152 -2.88 -6.52 4.70
N VAL A 153 -4.00 -7.19 4.47
CA VAL A 153 -5.19 -6.64 3.82
C VAL A 153 -6.36 -6.80 4.77
N ALA A 154 -7.06 -5.70 5.03
CA ALA A 154 -8.33 -5.70 5.74
C ALA A 154 -9.46 -5.40 4.76
N GLU A 155 -10.42 -6.31 4.67
CA GLU A 155 -11.56 -6.16 3.76
C GLU A 155 -12.76 -5.58 4.50
N ALA A 156 -13.16 -4.37 4.09
CA ALA A 156 -14.36 -3.70 4.57
C ALA A 156 -15.60 -4.14 3.77
N SER A 157 -16.76 -3.85 4.37
CA SER A 157 -18.08 -4.16 3.83
C SER A 157 -18.99 -2.93 3.89
N ALA A 158 -18.42 -1.75 3.64
CA ALA A 158 -19.15 -0.48 3.59
C ALA A 158 -20.12 -0.48 2.41
N ASP A 159 -21.35 -0.03 2.62
CA ASP A 159 -22.42 -0.08 1.61
C ASP A 159 -22.45 1.17 0.71
N THR A 160 -21.75 2.24 1.08
CA THR A 160 -21.67 3.47 0.28
C THR A 160 -20.25 4.07 0.26
N VAL A 161 -19.99 4.95 -0.72
CA VAL A 161 -18.74 5.76 -0.75
C VAL A 161 -18.62 6.68 0.47
N ALA A 162 -19.74 7.12 1.04
CA ALA A 162 -19.74 7.93 2.26
C ALA A 162 -19.27 7.11 3.48
N ASP A 163 -19.69 5.85 3.58
CA ASP A 163 -19.24 4.95 4.64
C ASP A 163 -17.75 4.63 4.51
N GLU A 164 -17.24 4.44 3.29
CA GLU A 164 -15.80 4.32 3.02
C GLU A 164 -15.03 5.55 3.53
N ALA A 165 -15.56 6.77 3.31
CA ALA A 165 -14.95 8.00 3.77
C ALA A 165 -14.92 8.10 5.31
N VAL A 166 -15.96 7.59 6.00
CA VAL A 166 -15.98 7.49 7.47
C VAL A 166 -14.85 6.56 7.95
N ILE A 167 -14.70 5.39 7.34
CA ILE A 167 -13.62 4.45 7.68
C ILE A 167 -12.25 5.11 7.46
N PHE A 168 -12.04 5.74 6.30
CA PHE A 168 -10.80 6.44 5.97
C PHE A 168 -10.45 7.51 7.03
N GLY A 169 -11.43 8.32 7.41
CA GLY A 169 -11.26 9.39 8.41
C GLY A 169 -10.92 8.85 9.80
N LEU A 170 -11.59 7.78 10.25
CA LEU A 170 -11.31 7.16 11.55
C LEU A 170 -9.92 6.53 11.60
N VAL A 171 -9.53 5.81 10.55
CA VAL A 171 -8.23 5.13 10.47
C VAL A 171 -7.07 6.14 10.47
N ASN A 172 -7.21 7.24 9.74
CA ASN A 172 -6.15 8.24 9.61
C ASN A 172 -6.17 9.34 10.69
N GLY A 173 -7.31 9.54 11.37
CA GLY A 173 -7.50 10.59 12.35
C GLY A 173 -7.33 10.19 13.81
N ALA A 174 -7.26 8.88 14.12
CA ALA A 174 -7.25 8.39 15.51
C ALA A 174 -5.87 8.46 16.21
N GLY A 175 -4.79 8.77 15.49
CA GLY A 175 -3.43 8.79 16.02
C GLY A 175 -2.83 10.19 16.18
N VAL A 176 -1.80 10.31 17.03
CA VAL A 176 -0.92 11.50 17.06
C VAL A 176 0.17 11.33 15.99
N PRO A 177 0.35 12.30 15.07
CA PRO A 177 1.44 12.27 14.11
C PRO A 177 2.80 12.18 14.81
N GLN A 178 3.72 11.36 14.27
CA GLN A 178 5.11 11.38 14.70
C GLN A 178 5.73 12.73 14.33
N THR A 179 6.53 13.30 15.23
CA THR A 179 7.20 14.57 14.98
C THR A 179 8.47 14.35 14.16
N ASP A 180 8.95 15.40 13.49
CA ASP A 180 10.25 15.35 12.80
C ASP A 180 11.40 14.99 13.75
N ALA A 181 11.28 15.36 15.03
CA ALA A 181 12.24 15.00 16.07
C ALA A 181 12.27 13.49 16.35
N ASP A 182 11.10 12.83 16.34
CA ASP A 182 10.99 11.37 16.53
C ASP A 182 11.67 10.63 15.37
N LEU A 183 11.46 11.10 14.14
CA LEU A 183 12.07 10.54 12.93
C LEU A 183 13.59 10.80 12.87
N ALA A 184 14.04 12.00 13.22
CA ALA A 184 15.45 12.35 13.26
C ALA A 184 16.21 11.51 14.30
N ARG A 185 15.62 11.29 15.47
CA ARG A 185 16.16 10.40 16.51
C ARG A 185 16.28 8.97 16.00
N ALA A 186 15.24 8.43 15.36
CA ALA A 186 15.29 7.08 14.78
C ALA A 186 16.43 6.94 13.74
N ALA A 187 16.60 7.94 12.87
CA ALA A 187 17.67 7.97 11.87
C ALA A 187 19.07 8.07 12.50
N GLN A 188 19.24 8.80 13.61
CA GLN A 188 20.51 8.86 14.34
C GLN A 188 20.89 7.49 14.89
N ILE A 189 19.98 6.83 15.62
CA ILE A 189 20.21 5.51 16.21
C ILE A 189 20.57 4.48 15.13
N ALA A 190 19.89 4.54 13.98
CA ALA A 190 20.17 3.65 12.86
C ALA A 190 21.60 3.81 12.29
N ARG A 191 22.20 5.00 12.37
CA ARG A 191 23.59 5.23 11.93
C ARG A 191 24.62 4.72 12.92
N GLU A 192 24.32 4.82 14.22
CA GLU A 192 25.23 4.42 15.31
C GLU A 192 25.31 2.89 15.48
N GLY A 193 24.33 2.14 14.96
CA GLY A 193 24.26 0.67 15.03
C GLY A 193 24.91 -0.08 13.85
N THR A 194 25.64 0.61 12.98
CA THR A 194 26.41 0.06 11.84
C THR A 194 27.90 0.23 12.10
#